data_AF-A0A3D4NP00-F1
#
_entry.id   AF-A0A3D4NP00-F1
#
_cell.length_a   1.000
_cell.length_b   1.000
_cell.length_c   1.000
_cell.angle_alpha   90.00
_cell.angle_beta   90.00
_cell.angle_gamma   90.00
#
_symmetry.space_group_name_H-M   'P 1'
#
loop_
_entity.id
_entity.type
_entity.pdbx_description
1 polymer ?
#
loop_
_entity_poly.entity_id
_entity_poly.type
_entity_poly.pdbx_seq_one_letter_code
_entity_poly.pdbx_strand_id
1 'polypeptide(L)'
;VLTRTVFGRYLIGIGTNEEAVRLAGINPKPYKILVFSLMGLLAGIAALFQISRLEAADPNAGSGLELQVIAAVVIGGTSLMGGRGSVISTFFGVLIISVLAAGLAQIGATEPTKRIITGAVIVVAVVLDTYRSQRASRRT
;
A
#
# COMPACT_ATOMS: atom_id res chain seq x y z
N VAL A 1 2.83 17.14 2.68
CA VAL A 1 4.23 16.65 2.93
C VAL A 1 4.84 16.07 1.66
N LEU A 2 4.25 15.06 1.02
CA LEU A 2 4.79 14.42 -0.21
C LEU A 2 5.17 15.37 -1.36
N THR A 3 4.36 16.38 -1.65
CA THR A 3 4.62 17.36 -2.72
C THR A 3 5.40 18.60 -2.26
N ARG A 4 5.55 18.78 -0.95
CA ARG A 4 6.16 19.99 -0.37
C ARG A 4 7.63 19.78 0.06
N THR A 5 8.03 18.55 0.39
CA THR A 5 9.42 18.26 0.78
C THR A 5 10.27 17.83 -0.43
N VAL A 6 11.58 18.09 -0.35
CA VAL A 6 12.54 17.65 -1.39
C VAL A 6 12.57 16.12 -1.48
N PHE A 7 12.57 15.46 -0.32
CA PHE A 7 12.51 14.00 -0.23
C PHE A 7 11.27 13.41 -0.91
N GLY A 8 10.08 13.96 -0.65
CA GLY A 8 8.84 13.47 -1.26
C GLY A 8 8.79 13.66 -2.78
N ARG A 9 9.32 14.78 -3.29
CA ARG A 9 9.43 15.01 -4.74
C ARG A 9 10.36 14.01 -5.42
N TYR A 10 11.49 13.66 -4.81
CA TYR A 10 12.37 12.62 -5.33
C TYR A 10 11.69 11.25 -5.33
N LEU A 11 10.96 10.89 -4.28
CA LEU A 11 10.22 9.62 -4.25
C LEU A 11 9.16 9.53 -5.35
N ILE A 12 8.39 10.60 -5.58
CA ILE A 12 7.40 10.65 -6.66
C ILE A 12 8.10 10.55 -8.03
N GLY A 13 9.22 11.25 -8.21
CA GLY A 13 10.02 11.21 -9.44
C GLY A 13 10.57 9.80 -9.72
N ILE A 14 11.19 9.16 -8.73
CA ILE A 14 11.73 7.80 -8.82
C ILE A 14 10.62 6.81 -9.17
N GLY A 15 9.44 6.95 -8.55
CA GLY A 15 8.29 6.10 -8.84
C GLY A 15 7.72 6.27 -10.25
N THR A 16 7.88 7.44 -10.88
CA THR A 16 7.36 7.69 -12.24
C THR A 16 8.35 7.26 -13.30
N ASN A 17 9.61 7.69 -13.17
CA ASN A 17 10.68 7.35 -14.10
C ASN A 17 12.04 7.49 -13.38
N GLU A 18 12.57 6.37 -12.90
CA GLU A 18 13.86 6.32 -12.23
C GLU A 18 15.02 6.80 -13.12
N GLU A 19 14.96 6.49 -14.41
CA GLU A 19 16.01 6.85 -15.35
C GLU A 19 16.07 8.36 -15.59
N ALA A 20 14.92 9.03 -15.67
CA ALA A 20 14.84 10.48 -15.76
C ALA A 20 15.44 11.17 -14.52
N VAL A 21 15.20 10.63 -13.31
CA VAL A 21 15.80 11.14 -12.07
C VAL A 21 17.32 10.97 -12.06
N ARG A 22 17.80 9.83 -12.56
CA ARG A 22 19.24 9.56 -12.70
C ARG A 22 19.91 10.51 -13.70
N LEU A 23 19.27 10.76 -14.85
CA LEU A 23 19.74 11.72 -15.86
C LEU A 23 19.72 13.16 -15.34
N ALA A 24 18.83 13.49 -14.40
CA ALA A 24 18.80 14.77 -13.70
C ALA A 24 19.89 14.93 -12.61
N GLY A 25 20.84 13.99 -12.51
CA GLY A 25 21.97 14.06 -11.58
C GLY A 25 21.66 13.58 -10.16
N ILE A 26 20.49 12.99 -9.91
CA ILE A 26 20.09 12.49 -8.60
C ILE A 26 20.26 10.98 -8.58
N ASN A 27 21.05 10.45 -7.63
CA ASN A 27 21.19 9.01 -7.47
C ASN A 27 19.97 8.43 -6.73
N PRO A 28 19.14 7.55 -7.34
CA PRO A 28 17.93 7.01 -6.72
C PRO A 28 18.21 5.93 -5.65
N LYS A 29 19.40 5.31 -5.68
CA LYS A 29 19.78 4.20 -4.78
C LYS A 29 19.62 4.52 -3.28
N PRO A 30 20.19 5.61 -2.72
CA PRO A 30 20.08 5.90 -1.29
C PRO A 30 18.63 6.13 -0.84
N TYR A 31 17.80 6.76 -1.68
CA TYR A 31 16.39 7.00 -1.37
C TYR A 31 15.59 5.69 -1.32
N LYS A 32 15.85 4.76 -2.24
CA LYS A 32 15.22 3.43 -2.21
C LYS A 32 15.62 2.64 -0.97
N ILE A 33 16.91 2.58 -0.66
CA ILE A 33 17.41 1.88 0.53
C ILE A 33 16.74 2.45 1.78
N LEU A 34 16.71 3.78 1.94
CA LEU A 34 16.09 4.42 3.09
C LEU A 34 14.60 4.05 3.24
N VAL A 35 13.83 4.07 2.14
CA VAL A 35 12.41 3.71 2.18
C VAL A 35 12.20 2.25 2.55
N PHE A 36 12.93 1.32 1.93
CA PHE A 36 12.82 -0.11 2.25
C PHE A 36 13.28 -0.42 3.68
N SER A 37 14.33 0.24 4.17
CA SER A 37 14.77 0.12 5.56
C SER A 37 13.72 0.64 6.55
N LEU A 38 13.09 1.78 6.26
CA LEU A 38 11.99 2.30 7.07
C LEU A 38 10.77 1.38 7.06
N MET A 39 10.41 0.82 5.89
CA MET A 39 9.33 -0.17 5.80
C MET A 39 9.63 -1.43 6.61
N GLY A 40 10.86 -1.94 6.54
CA GLY A 40 11.28 -3.10 7.34
C GLY A 40 11.23 -2.83 8.84
N LEU A 41 11.68 -1.64 9.27
CA LEU A 41 11.61 -1.23 10.68
C LEU A 41 10.16 -1.12 11.17
N LEU A 42 9.28 -0.48 10.39
CA LEU A 42 7.86 -0.36 10.74
C LEU A 42 7.14 -1.72 10.75
N ALA A 43 7.45 -2.59 9.78
CA ALA A 43 6.92 -3.95 9.74
C ALA A 43 7.38 -4.77 10.95
N GLY A 44 8.65 -4.64 11.36
CA GLY A 44 9.18 -5.27 12.57
C GLY A 44 8.45 -4.82 13.84
N ILE A 45 8.23 -3.51 13.99
CA ILE A 45 7.46 -2.95 15.12
C ILE A 45 6.00 -3.46 15.10
N ALA A 46 5.36 -3.49 13.93
CA ALA A 46 4.01 -4.02 13.78
C ALA A 46 3.93 -5.52 14.14
N ALA A 47 4.93 -6.31 13.76
CA ALA A 47 5.03 -7.72 14.12
C ALA A 47 5.18 -7.92 15.64
N LEU A 48 5.97 -7.08 16.33
CA LEU A 48 6.07 -7.13 17.79
C LEU A 48 4.70 -6.92 18.46
N PHE A 49 3.95 -5.90 18.03
CA PHE A 49 2.59 -5.68 18.54
C PHE A 49 1.65 -6.85 18.27
N GLN A 50 1.75 -7.47 17.09
CA GLN A 50 0.91 -8.60 16.73
C GLN A 50 1.22 -9.85 17.57
N ILE A 51 2.51 -10.15 17.79
CA ILE A 51 2.95 -11.27 18.64
C ILE A 51 2.51 -11.03 20.08
N SER A 52 2.67 -9.82 20.61
CA SER A 52 2.18 -9.47 21.96
C SER A 52 0.66 -9.64 22.10
N ARG A 53 -0.11 -9.48 21.01
CA ARG A 53 -1.58 -9.65 21.06
C ARG A 53 -2.00 -11.12 21.02
N LEU A 54 -1.29 -11.96 20.28
CA LEU A 54 -1.63 -13.37 20.08
C LEU A 54 -0.98 -14.30 21.11
N GLU A 55 -0.01 -13.81 21.88
CA GLU A 55 0.86 -14.59 22.80
C GLU A 55 1.56 -15.80 22.13
N ALA A 56 1.49 -15.89 20.80
CA ALA A 56 2.00 -16.99 20.00
C ALA A 56 2.59 -16.43 18.69
N ALA A 57 3.73 -17.00 18.28
CA ALA A 57 4.36 -16.70 17.01
C ALA A 57 3.85 -17.68 15.94
N ASP A 58 2.81 -17.30 15.22
CA ASP A 58 2.35 -18.06 14.05
C ASP A 58 2.95 -17.45 12.76
N PRO A 59 3.79 -18.19 12.01
CA PRO A 59 4.36 -17.71 10.75
C PRO A 59 3.29 -17.43 9.68
N ASN A 60 2.12 -18.05 9.79
CA ASN A 60 1.02 -17.85 8.85
C ASN A 60 0.17 -16.63 9.17
N ALA A 61 0.33 -16.00 10.34
CA ALA A 61 -0.44 -14.82 10.73
C ALA A 61 -0.22 -13.62 9.80
N GLY A 62 0.91 -13.58 9.08
CA GLY A 62 1.19 -12.57 8.05
C GLY A 62 0.65 -12.90 6.66
N SER A 63 0.17 -14.13 6.44
CA SER A 63 -0.22 -14.60 5.11
C SER A 63 -1.43 -13.82 4.59
N GLY A 64 -1.27 -13.19 3.43
CA GLY A 64 -2.31 -12.37 2.80
C GLY A 64 -2.40 -10.92 3.30
N LEU A 65 -1.66 -10.53 4.34
CA LEU A 65 -1.56 -9.11 4.74
C LEU A 65 -0.94 -8.26 3.64
N GLU A 66 0.04 -8.80 2.91
CA GLU A 66 0.68 -8.13 1.77
C GLU A 66 -0.37 -7.69 0.73
N LEU A 67 -1.25 -8.61 0.36
CA LEU A 67 -2.33 -8.37 -0.61
C LEU A 67 -3.37 -7.38 -0.06
N GLN A 68 -3.70 -7.46 1.23
CA GLN A 68 -4.59 -6.50 1.90
C GLN A 68 -4.01 -5.08 1.91
N VAL A 69 -2.71 -4.95 2.18
CA VAL A 69 -2.00 -3.66 2.19
C VAL A 69 -2.01 -3.04 0.79
N ILE A 70 -1.75 -3.83 -0.25
CA ILE A 70 -1.86 -3.36 -1.64
C ILE A 70 -3.28 -2.88 -1.93
N ALA A 71 -4.30 -3.64 -1.52
CA ALA A 71 -5.71 -3.26 -1.67
C ALA A 71 -6.01 -1.89 -1.04
N ALA A 72 -5.62 -1.72 0.23
CA ALA A 72 -5.86 -0.51 1.00
C ALA A 72 -5.24 0.72 0.34
N VAL A 73 -4.01 0.59 -0.13
CA VAL A 73 -3.27 1.69 -0.77
C VAL A 73 -3.88 2.08 -2.12
N VAL A 74 -4.33 1.10 -2.91
CA VAL A 74 -5.00 1.33 -4.19
C VAL A 74 -6.40 1.92 -4.01
N ILE A 75 -7.18 1.43 -3.03
CA ILE A 75 -8.47 2.03 -2.66
C ILE A 75 -8.28 3.49 -2.22
N GLY A 76 -7.19 3.76 -1.50
CA GLY A 76 -6.75 5.11 -1.15
C GLY A 76 -6.28 5.95 -2.34
N GLY A 77 -6.27 5.43 -3.56
CA GLY A 77 -5.96 6.17 -4.78
C GLY A 77 -4.47 6.40 -5.03
N THR A 78 -3.59 5.61 -4.40
CA THR A 78 -2.16 5.61 -4.73
C THR A 78 -1.90 4.70 -5.93
N SER A 79 -1.24 5.26 -6.95
CA SER A 79 -0.97 4.59 -8.22
C SER A 79 0.10 3.52 -8.07
N LEU A 80 -0.18 2.30 -8.55
CA LEU A 80 0.82 1.24 -8.66
C LEU A 80 1.85 1.52 -9.76
N MET A 81 1.47 2.29 -10.78
CA MET A 81 2.37 2.69 -11.88
C MET A 81 3.20 3.93 -11.53
N GLY A 82 3.09 4.44 -10.29
CA GLY A 82 3.84 5.60 -9.82
C GLY A 82 3.26 6.95 -10.24
N GLY A 83 3.93 8.02 -9.82
CA GLY A 83 3.62 9.41 -10.18
C GLY A 83 2.43 10.07 -9.50
N ARG A 84 1.57 9.33 -8.79
CA ARG A 84 0.46 9.88 -8.02
C ARG A 84 0.22 9.10 -6.74
N GLY A 85 0.02 9.82 -5.64
CA GLY A 85 -0.37 9.23 -4.36
C GLY A 85 -0.53 10.30 -3.28
N SER A 86 -1.34 9.99 -2.26
CA SER A 86 -1.52 10.84 -1.09
C SER A 86 -1.57 9.99 0.17
N VAL A 87 -0.80 10.41 1.18
CA VAL A 87 -0.73 9.73 2.49
C VAL A 87 -2.09 9.78 3.18
N ILE A 88 -2.82 10.89 3.04
CA ILE A 88 -4.13 11.07 3.68
C ILE A 88 -5.16 10.11 3.09
N SER A 89 -5.23 10.02 1.76
CA SER A 89 -6.19 9.13 1.11
C SER A 89 -5.83 7.65 1.31
N THR A 90 -4.52 7.34 1.35
CA THR A 90 -4.02 6.00 1.72
C THR A 90 -4.42 5.63 3.14
N PHE A 91 -4.31 6.56 4.10
CA PHE A 91 -4.75 6.34 5.48
C PHE A 91 -6.23 5.96 5.55
N PHE A 92 -7.10 6.67 4.82
CA PHE A 92 -8.52 6.31 4.73
C PHE A 92 -8.74 4.95 4.04
N GLY A 93 -7.96 4.63 3.01
CA GLY A 93 -8.01 3.31 2.35
C GLY A 93 -7.65 2.16 3.31
N VAL A 94 -6.62 2.34 4.13
CA VAL A 94 -6.24 1.39 5.19
C VAL A 94 -7.36 1.27 6.22
N LEU A 95 -7.95 2.38 6.68
CA LEU A 95 -9.06 2.37 7.63
C LEU A 95 -10.26 1.57 7.10
N ILE A 96 -10.63 1.75 5.83
CA ILE A 96 -11.73 1.02 5.18
C ILE A 96 -11.46 -0.49 5.19
N ILE A 97 -10.26 -0.91 4.79
CA ILE A 97 -9.88 -2.34 4.77
C ILE A 97 -9.83 -2.92 6.19
N SER A 98 -9.28 -2.19 7.16
CA SER A 98 -9.22 -2.63 8.56
C SER A 98 -10.61 -2.82 9.16
N VAL A 99 -11.54 -1.88 8.91
CA VAL A 99 -12.93 -1.99 9.38
C VAL A 99 -13.65 -3.16 8.71
N LEU A 100 -13.43 -3.38 7.40
CA LEU A 100 -13.98 -4.53 6.69
C LEU A 100 -13.46 -5.85 7.27
N ALA A 101 -12.16 -5.95 7.52
CA ALA A 101 -11.54 -7.13 8.11
C ALA A 101 -12.10 -7.43 9.52
N ALA A 102 -12.25 -6.39 10.35
CA ALA A 102 -12.86 -6.51 11.68
C ALA A 102 -14.34 -6.91 11.60
N GLY A 103 -15.11 -6.31 10.70
CA GLY A 103 -16.54 -6.64 10.49
C GLY A 103 -16.75 -8.07 10.03
N LEU A 104 -15.95 -8.56 9.07
CA LEU A 104 -16.00 -9.96 8.63
C LEU A 104 -15.63 -10.94 9.76
N ALA A 105 -14.65 -10.57 10.61
CA ALA A 105 -14.31 -11.35 11.78
C ALA A 105 -15.47 -11.40 12.79
N GLN A 106 -16.18 -10.30 12.99
CA GLN A 106 -17.26 -10.20 13.96
C GLN A 106 -18.55 -10.92 13.54
N ILE A 107 -18.80 -11.02 12.24
CA ILE A 107 -19.90 -11.84 11.68
C ILE A 107 -19.55 -13.35 11.73
N GLY A 108 -18.34 -13.70 12.18
CA GLY A 108 -17.92 -15.10 12.30
C GLY A 108 -17.57 -15.75 10.95
N ALA A 109 -17.22 -14.94 9.94
CA ALA A 109 -16.80 -15.49 8.65
C ALA A 109 -15.57 -16.39 8.82
N THR A 110 -15.58 -17.55 8.19
CA THR A 110 -14.44 -18.48 8.19
C THR A 110 -13.26 -17.87 7.43
N GLU A 111 -12.03 -18.26 7.81
CA GLU A 111 -10.80 -17.74 7.20
C GLU A 111 -10.75 -17.87 5.66
N PRO A 112 -11.20 -18.99 5.04
CA PRO A 112 -11.29 -19.08 3.59
C PRO A 112 -12.25 -18.05 2.98
N THR A 113 -13.39 -17.79 3.64
CA THR A 113 -14.39 -16.82 3.20
C THR A 113 -13.84 -15.39 3.27
N LYS A 114 -13.12 -15.05 4.34
CA LYS A 114 -12.44 -13.75 4.46
C LYS A 114 -11.44 -13.53 3.32
N ARG A 115 -10.65 -14.56 2.99
CA ARG A 115 -9.66 -14.49 1.90
C ARG A 115 -10.33 -14.28 0.53
N ILE A 116 -11.43 -14.98 0.26
CA ILE A 116 -12.20 -14.81 -0.99
C ILE A 116 -12.78 -13.39 -1.10
N ILE A 117 -13.41 -12.88 -0.04
CA ILE A 117 -14.00 -11.54 -0.04
C ILE A 117 -12.91 -10.48 -0.20
N THR A 118 -11.81 -10.61 0.54
CA THR A 118 -10.65 -9.71 0.43
C THR A 118 -10.09 -9.72 -0.99
N GLY A 119 -9.93 -10.90 -1.60
CA GLY A 119 -9.51 -11.05 -2.98
C GLY A 119 -10.44 -10.36 -3.97
N ALA A 120 -11.76 -10.54 -3.80
CA ALA A 120 -12.75 -9.87 -4.63
C ALA A 120 -12.68 -8.33 -4.50
N VAL A 121 -12.52 -7.82 -3.27
CA VAL A 121 -12.35 -6.38 -3.01
C VAL A 121 -11.08 -5.84 -3.69
N ILE A 122 -9.96 -6.59 -3.63
CA ILE A 122 -8.72 -6.24 -4.33
C ILE A 122 -8.96 -6.13 -5.84
N VAL A 123 -9.58 -7.15 -6.45
CA VAL A 123 -9.84 -7.17 -7.90
C VAL A 123 -10.70 -5.96 -8.29
N VAL A 124 -11.78 -5.69 -7.56
CA VAL A 124 -12.64 -4.53 -7.80
C VAL A 124 -11.85 -3.22 -7.66
N ALA A 125 -11.03 -3.07 -6.62
CA ALA A 125 -10.21 -1.88 -6.41
C ALA A 125 -9.23 -1.64 -7.57
N VAL A 126 -8.53 -2.68 -8.01
CA VAL A 126 -7.54 -2.59 -9.11
C VAL A 126 -8.21 -2.31 -10.45
N VAL A 127 -9.36 -2.95 -10.73
CA VAL A 127 -10.12 -2.68 -11.97
C VAL A 127 -10.60 -1.24 -12.00
N LEU A 128 -11.14 -0.73 -10.88
CA LEU A 128 -11.56 0.66 -10.76
C LEU A 128 -10.37 1.63 -10.89
N ASP A 129 -9.23 1.33 -10.28
CA ASP A 129 -8.01 2.13 -10.39
C ASP A 129 -7.51 2.19 -11.84
N THR A 130 -7.41 1.04 -12.50
CA THR A 130 -7.00 0.92 -13.90
C THR A 130 -7.93 1.71 -14.82
N TYR A 131 -9.24 1.57 -14.64
CA TYR A 131 -10.24 2.29 -15.44
C TYR A 131 -10.17 3.81 -15.24
N ARG A 132 -9.97 4.27 -13.99
CA ARG A 132 -9.80 5.69 -13.66
C ARG A 132 -8.51 6.25 -14.28
N SER A 133 -7.41 5.49 -14.22
CA SER A 133 -6.12 5.87 -14.80
C SER A 133 -6.20 6.02 -16.32
N GLN A 134 -6.82 5.08 -17.03
CA GLN A 134 -7.01 5.14 -18.49
C GLN A 134 -7.86 6.33 -18.93
N ARG A 135 -8.92 6.66 -18.17
CA ARG A 135 -9.79 7.79 -18.48
C ARG A 135 -9.12 9.15 -18.27
N ALA A 136 -8.14 9.23 -17.37
CA ALA A 136 -7.32 10.41 -17.16
C ALA A 136 -6.31 10.64 -18.29
N SER A 137 -5.68 9.58 -18.82
CA SER A 137 -4.76 9.68 -19.97
C SER A 137 -5.46 9.99 -21.31
N ARG A 138 -6.76 9.71 -21.46
CA ARG A 138 -7.52 10.07 -22.67
C ARG A 138 -7.96 11.54 -22.74
N ARG A 139 -7.68 12.34 -21.72
CA ARG A 139 -8.05 13.78 -21.66
C ARG A 139 -6.90 14.74 -21.97
N THR A 140 -5.73 14.22 -22.36
CA THR A 140 -4.54 14.99 -22.77
C THR A 140 -4.13 14.64 -24.18
#